data_AF-A0A2A5B5C9-F1
#
_entry.id   AF-A0A2A5B5C9-F1
#
_cell.length_a   1.000
_cell.length_b   1.000
_cell.length_c   1.000
_cell.angle_alpha   90.00
_cell.angle_beta   90.00
_cell.angle_gamma   90.00
#
_symmetry.space_group_name_H-M   'P 1'
#
loop_
_entity.id
_entity.type
_entity.pdbx_description
1 polymer ?
#
loop_
_entity_poly.entity_id
_entity_poly.type
_entity_poly.pdbx_seq_one_letter_code
_entity_poly.pdbx_strand_id
1 'polypeptide(L)'
;MDKLKKESEAATGCEASAVERLVIPFGAKVHVTQKYRRKITGRKKEYVTQEFTANGIFLGWRTISNGVTYCDHEEGCHWEADKYLQAALVAISPTTNPLYIPVDGIEV
;
A
#
# COMPACT_ATOMS: atom_id res chain seq x y z
N MET A 1 -34.93 -29.95 15.86
CA MET A 1 -33.87 -30.56 16.71
C MET A 1 -32.69 -30.92 15.81
N ASP A 2 -32.11 -29.98 15.08
CA ASP A 2 -31.32 -28.83 15.57
C ASP A 2 -30.15 -29.28 16.43
N LYS A 3 -29.03 -29.53 15.76
CA LYS A 3 -27.70 -29.04 16.14
C LYS A 3 -26.71 -29.42 15.05
N LEU A 4 -25.80 -28.50 14.75
CA LEU A 4 -24.70 -28.55 13.79
C LEU A 4 -24.99 -27.93 12.41
N LYS A 5 -25.69 -26.79 12.41
CA LYS A 5 -25.35 -25.64 11.57
C LYS A 5 -24.67 -24.61 12.49
N LYS A 6 -23.35 -24.46 12.35
CA LYS A 6 -22.41 -23.48 12.93
C LYS A 6 -21.09 -24.26 12.95
N GLU A 7 -20.17 -24.03 12.05
CA GLU A 7 -19.29 -22.86 12.05
C GLU A 7 -18.91 -22.50 10.61
N SER A 8 -19.49 -21.42 10.08
CA SER A 8 -19.04 -20.76 8.85
C SER A 8 -19.17 -19.25 9.04
N GLU A 9 -18.50 -18.69 10.05
CA GLU A 9 -18.58 -17.26 10.35
C GLU A 9 -17.33 -16.83 11.13
N ALA A 10 -16.25 -16.57 10.38
CA ALA A 10 -15.18 -15.66 10.79
C ALA A 10 -14.39 -15.18 9.56
N ALA A 11 -15.09 -14.78 8.50
CA ALA A 11 -14.56 -13.86 7.50
C ALA A 11 -15.02 -12.45 7.88
N THR A 12 -14.59 -11.99 9.05
CA THR A 12 -15.01 -10.71 9.62
C THR A 12 -13.94 -9.68 9.32
N GLY A 13 -14.30 -8.68 8.52
CA GLY A 13 -13.61 -7.39 8.53
C GLY A 13 -12.75 -7.08 7.31
N CYS A 14 -13.25 -7.27 6.08
CA CYS A 14 -12.91 -6.31 5.03
C CYS A 14 -13.95 -5.20 5.08
N GLU A 15 -13.84 -4.33 6.09
CA GLU A 15 -14.53 -3.03 6.03
C GLU A 15 -13.86 -2.23 4.92
N ALA A 16 -14.29 -2.49 3.69
CA ALA A 16 -14.18 -1.52 2.62
C ALA A 16 -15.11 -0.36 2.99
N SER A 17 -14.66 0.47 3.94
CA SER A 17 -15.10 1.85 4.02
C SER A 17 -15.06 2.39 2.60
N ALA A 18 -16.24 2.71 2.05
CA ALA A 18 -16.37 3.36 0.76
C ALA A 18 -15.88 4.80 0.91
N VAL A 19 -14.58 4.96 1.12
CA VAL A 19 -13.91 6.23 0.96
C VAL A 19 -14.18 6.63 -0.49
N GLU A 20 -14.91 7.73 -0.70
CA GLU A 20 -15.04 8.33 -2.03
C GLU A 20 -13.64 8.38 -2.63
N ARG A 21 -13.40 7.54 -3.64
CA ARG A 21 -12.07 7.42 -4.22
C ARG A 21 -11.79 8.75 -4.91
N LEU A 22 -10.87 9.51 -4.34
CA LEU A 22 -10.32 10.71 -4.96
C LEU A 22 -9.91 10.37 -6.41
N VAL A 23 -10.64 10.91 -7.39
CA VAL A 23 -10.35 10.70 -8.81
C VAL A 23 -9.32 11.73 -9.24
N ILE A 24 -8.05 11.32 -9.21
CA ILE A 24 -6.94 12.14 -9.70
C ILE A 24 -6.60 11.70 -11.13
N PRO A 25 -6.62 12.60 -12.14
CA PRO A 25 -6.24 12.23 -13.50
C PRO A 25 -4.72 12.02 -13.60
N PHE A 26 -4.29 11.09 -14.45
CA PHE A 26 -2.88 10.91 -14.79
C PHE A 26 -2.28 12.23 -15.29
N GLY A 27 -1.09 12.59 -14.80
CA GLY A 27 -0.43 13.83 -15.17
C GLY A 27 -0.86 15.05 -14.34
N ALA A 28 -1.84 14.92 -13.45
CA ALA A 28 -2.23 16.00 -12.54
C ALA A 28 -1.06 16.43 -11.65
N LYS A 29 -0.95 17.74 -11.44
CA LYS A 29 -0.12 18.28 -10.36
C LYS A 29 -0.79 17.97 -9.03
N VAL A 30 -0.02 17.52 -8.07
CA VAL A 30 -0.49 17.19 -6.73
C VAL A 30 0.49 17.71 -5.69
N HIS A 31 -0.04 18.08 -4.54
CA HIS A 31 0.74 18.34 -3.34
C HIS A 31 0.79 17.06 -2.51
N VAL A 32 1.98 16.73 -1.98
CA VAL A 32 2.17 15.57 -1.11
C VAL A 32 2.63 16.05 0.26
N THR A 33 2.06 15.47 1.32
CA THR A 33 2.35 15.82 2.72
C THR A 33 3.10 14.72 3.47
N GLN A 34 3.06 13.50 2.92
CA GLN A 34 3.73 12.33 3.46
C GLN A 34 4.07 11.34 2.34
N LYS A 35 4.97 10.41 2.63
CA LYS A 35 5.33 9.32 1.72
C LYS A 35 5.46 8.00 2.46
N TYR A 36 5.34 6.90 1.72
CA TYR A 36 5.77 5.61 2.20
C TYR A 36 7.30 5.49 2.10
N ARG A 37 7.94 5.13 3.20
CA ARG A 37 9.32 4.67 3.26
C ARG A 37 9.35 3.19 3.55
N ARG A 38 10.05 2.43 2.71
CA ARG A 38 10.28 1.00 2.95
C ARG A 38 11.34 0.79 4.03
N LYS A 39 10.97 0.15 5.13
CA LYS A 39 11.85 -0.41 6.15
C LYS A 39 12.07 -1.90 5.84
N ILE A 40 13.30 -2.36 6.04
CA ILE A 40 13.68 -3.76 5.86
C ILE A 40 14.32 -4.21 7.17
N THR A 41 13.78 -5.26 7.78
CA THR A 41 14.26 -5.82 9.04
C THR A 41 14.40 -7.33 8.87
N GLY A 42 15.65 -7.79 8.69
CA GLY A 42 15.90 -9.16 8.28
C GLY A 42 15.19 -9.48 6.97
N ARG A 43 14.25 -10.43 7.01
CA ARG A 43 13.45 -10.83 5.84
C ARG A 43 12.12 -10.09 5.72
N LYS A 44 11.75 -9.27 6.71
CA LYS A 44 10.51 -8.48 6.72
C LYS A 44 10.70 -7.17 5.94
N LYS A 45 9.73 -6.82 5.09
CA LYS A 45 9.68 -5.50 4.43
C LYS A 45 8.35 -4.83 4.78
N GLU A 46 8.44 -3.61 5.28
CA GLU A 46 7.29 -2.82 5.73
C GLU A 46 7.36 -1.42 5.16
N TYR A 47 6.27 -0.94 4.59
CA TYR A 47 6.08 0.46 4.28
C TYR A 47 5.54 1.16 5.53
N VAL A 48 6.27 2.17 5.97
CA VAL A 48 5.84 3.07 7.02
C VAL A 48 5.66 4.47 6.44
N THR A 49 4.71 5.20 7.00
CA THR A 49 4.50 6.59 6.67
C THR A 49 5.62 7.45 7.24
N GLN A 50 6.06 8.43 6.45
CA GLN A 50 7.04 9.44 6.85
C GLN A 50 6.57 10.80 6.35
N GLU A 51 6.61 11.82 7.21
CA GLU A 51 6.36 13.21 6.84
C GLU A 51 7.28 13.63 5.69
N PHE A 52 6.69 14.25 4.67
CA PHE A 52 7.39 14.65 3.46
C PHE A 52 6.54 15.61 2.64
N THR A 53 7.01 16.85 2.48
CA THR A 53 6.30 17.86 1.71
C THR A 53 6.95 18.09 0.36
N ALA A 54 6.18 17.96 -0.73
CA ALA A 54 6.64 18.31 -2.07
C ALA A 54 5.45 18.51 -3.03
N ASN A 55 5.73 19.06 -4.21
CA ASN A 55 4.81 18.98 -5.34
C ASN A 55 5.30 17.91 -6.31
N GLY A 56 4.37 17.28 -7.02
CA GLY A 56 4.71 16.25 -8.01
C GLY A 56 3.64 16.04 -9.05
N ILE A 57 3.88 15.05 -9.91
CA ILE A 57 2.96 14.62 -10.95
C ILE A 57 2.41 13.25 -10.62
N PHE A 58 1.08 13.13 -10.56
CA PHE A 58 0.39 11.87 -10.30
C PHE A 58 0.52 10.91 -11.50
N LEU A 59 0.97 9.69 -11.23
CA LEU A 59 1.18 8.64 -12.23
C LEU A 59 0.19 7.48 -12.13
N GLY A 60 -0.67 7.47 -11.12
CA GLY A 60 -1.68 6.44 -10.93
C GLY A 60 -1.67 5.80 -9.54
N TRP A 61 -2.74 5.07 -9.26
CA TRP A 61 -2.88 4.27 -8.04
C TRP A 61 -2.15 2.92 -8.17
N ARG A 62 -1.57 2.44 -7.08
CA ARG A 62 -0.89 1.15 -6.98
C ARG A 62 -1.26 0.46 -5.67
N THR A 63 -1.22 -0.86 -5.70
CA THR A 63 -1.28 -1.68 -4.49
C THR A 63 0.13 -2.13 -4.16
N ILE A 64 0.58 -1.83 -2.95
CA ILE A 64 1.86 -2.31 -2.39
C ILE A 64 1.57 -3.24 -1.22
N SER A 65 2.53 -4.08 -0.85
CA SER A 65 2.36 -5.02 0.25
C SER A 65 3.50 -4.92 1.27
N ASN A 66 3.14 -5.02 2.54
CA ASN A 66 4.05 -5.45 3.59
C ASN A 66 4.09 -6.99 3.60
N GLY A 67 5.11 -7.54 4.24
CA GLY A 67 5.24 -8.99 4.33
C GLY A 67 6.64 -9.46 4.67
N VAL A 68 6.86 -10.75 4.45
CA VAL A 68 8.10 -11.44 4.78
C VAL A 68 8.57 -12.24 3.57
N THR A 69 9.89 -12.26 3.35
CA THR A 69 10.51 -13.20 2.42
C THR A 69 10.79 -14.50 3.18
N TYR A 70 10.18 -15.61 2.77
CA TYR A 70 10.55 -16.93 3.26
C TYR A 70 11.56 -17.54 2.30
N CYS A 71 12.51 -18.30 2.83
CA CYS A 71 13.46 -19.05 2.03
C CYS A 71 13.55 -20.42 2.67
N ASP A 72 13.12 -21.43 1.93
CA ASP A 72 13.29 -22.83 2.26
C ASP A 72 14.25 -23.50 1.24
N HIS A 73 14.59 -24.75 1.51
CA HIS A 73 15.58 -25.48 0.72
C HIS A 73 15.00 -26.11 -0.56
N GLU A 74 13.68 -26.20 -0.70
CA GLU A 74 13.02 -26.94 -1.79
C GLU A 74 12.44 -26.00 -2.85
N GLU A 75 11.77 -24.94 -2.43
CA GLU A 75 11.07 -23.96 -3.26
C GLU A 75 11.86 -22.65 -3.44
N GLY A 76 12.95 -22.49 -2.70
CA GLY A 76 13.79 -21.29 -2.74
C GLY A 76 13.17 -20.13 -1.97
N CYS A 77 13.43 -18.89 -2.42
CA CYS A 77 12.92 -17.70 -1.74
C CYS A 77 11.62 -17.18 -2.37
N HIS A 78 10.56 -17.08 -1.59
CA HIS A 78 9.28 -16.49 -2.00
C HIS A 78 8.85 -15.35 -1.07
N TRP A 79 8.00 -14.46 -1.58
CA TRP A 79 7.43 -13.35 -0.84
C TRP A 79 6.00 -13.66 -0.42
N GLU A 80 5.71 -13.55 0.87
CA GLU A 80 4.36 -13.69 1.41
C GLU A 80 3.90 -12.33 1.97
N ALA A 81 2.78 -11.84 1.44
CA ALA A 81 2.21 -10.56 1.85
C ALA A 81 1.28 -10.75 3.06
N ASP A 82 1.52 -9.97 4.12
CA ASP A 82 0.67 -9.95 5.32
C ASP A 82 -0.38 -8.83 5.29
N LYS A 83 -0.09 -7.74 4.57
CA LYS A 83 -0.95 -6.56 4.47
C LYS A 83 -0.78 -5.87 3.13
N TYR A 84 -1.90 -5.52 2.50
CA TYR A 84 -1.95 -4.69 1.31
C TYR A 84 -2.28 -3.24 1.66
N LEU A 85 -1.63 -2.30 0.97
CA LEU A 85 -1.79 -0.85 1.12
C LEU A 85 -2.06 -0.25 -0.25
N GLN A 86 -3.01 0.68 -0.32
CA GLN A 86 -3.21 1.50 -1.51
C GLN A 86 -2.30 2.73 -1.44
N ALA A 87 -1.64 3.06 -2.55
CA ALA A 87 -0.74 4.20 -2.65
C ALA A 87 -0.90 4.91 -4.01
N ALA A 88 -0.73 6.23 -4.03
CA ALA A 88 -0.47 6.97 -5.26
C ALA A 88 1.00 6.82 -5.64
N LEU A 89 1.29 6.66 -6.94
CA LEU A 89 2.63 6.78 -7.48
C LEU A 89 2.82 8.21 -7.98
N VAL A 90 3.79 8.94 -7.44
CA VAL A 90 4.00 10.37 -7.74
C VAL A 90 5.46 10.63 -8.13
N ALA A 91 5.68 11.30 -9.25
CA ALA A 91 6.99 11.78 -9.65
C ALA A 91 7.23 13.18 -9.06
N ILE A 92 8.22 13.30 -8.17
CA ILE A 92 8.59 14.59 -7.54
C ILE A 92 9.56 15.40 -8.42
N SER A 93 10.41 14.71 -9.16
CA SER A 93 11.40 15.29 -10.06
C SER A 93 11.58 14.40 -11.29
N PRO A 94 11.97 14.97 -12.46
CA PRO A 94 12.26 14.20 -13.67
C PRO A 94 13.47 13.27 -13.53
N THR A 95 14.33 13.48 -12.53
CA THR A 95 15.59 12.72 -12.35
C THR A 95 15.55 11.76 -11.18
N THR A 96 14.46 11.73 -10.41
CA THR A 96 14.31 10.87 -9.24
C THR A 96 13.25 9.80 -9.48
N ASN A 97 13.43 8.63 -8.90
CA ASN A 97 12.41 7.58 -8.93
C ASN A 97 11.09 8.09 -8.33
N PRO A 98 9.94 7.71 -8.90
CA PRO A 98 8.64 8.01 -8.30
C PRO A 98 8.52 7.45 -6.88
N LEU A 99 7.75 8.16 -6.06
CA LEU A 99 7.51 7.81 -4.68
C LEU A 99 6.11 7.22 -4.52
N TYR A 100 5.97 6.29 -3.60
CA TYR A 100 4.67 5.82 -3.13
C TYR A 100 4.16 6.77 -2.05
N ILE A 101 2.96 7.29 -2.23
CA ILE A 101 2.30 8.28 -1.38
C ILE A 101 1.04 7.65 -0.77
N PRO A 102 0.84 7.68 0.56
CA PRO A 102 -0.40 7.27 1.19
C PRO A 102 -1.61 8.00 0.60
N VAL A 103 -2.79 7.36 0.57
CA VAL A 103 -4.02 7.95 -0.02
C VAL A 103 -4.45 9.23 0.71
N ASP A 104 -4.21 9.29 2.01
CA ASP A 104 -4.43 10.45 2.89
C ASP A 104 -3.28 11.48 2.83
N GLY A 105 -2.23 11.21 2.06
CA GLY A 105 -1.04 12.05 1.92
C GLY A 105 -0.94 12.84 0.61
N ILE A 106 -2.02 12.87 -0.17
CA ILE A 106 -2.09 13.51 -1.48
C ILE A 106 -3.25 14.51 -1.52
N GLU A 107 -2.95 15.71 -2.01
CA GLU A 107 -3.88 16.83 -2.16
C GLU A 107 -3.82 17.30 -3.62
N VAL A 108 -4.97 17.69 -4.18
CA VAL A 108 -5.11 18.12 -5.58
C VAL A 108 -5.34 19.63 -5.64
#